data_AF-A0A349EW82-F1
#
_entry.id   AF-A0A349EW82-F1
#
_cell.length_a   1.000
_cell.length_b   1.000
_cell.length_c   1.000
_cell.angle_alpha   90.00
_cell.angle_beta   90.00
_cell.angle_gamma   90.00
#
_symmetry.space_group_name_H-M   'P 1'
#
loop_
_entity.id
_entity.type
_entity.pdbx_description
1 polymer ?
#
loop_
_entity_poly.entity_id
_entity_poly.type
_entity_poly.pdbx_seq_one_letter_code
_entity_poly.pdbx_strand_id
1 'polypeptide(L)'
;MEFKSRLIGSYPVIGIRPTIDGRRGKLKVRESLEEQTMNMAKAAKKLIEENVRYSDGEKVKVIIADTTIGRVAEAAACADKFRHEGVDITLTVTPCWCYGAETMDMDPMTIKAVWGF
;
A
#
# COMPACT_ATOMS: atom_id res chain seq x y z
N MET A 1 -22.74 -8.61 -23.51
CA MET A 1 -21.51 -8.32 -22.75
C MET A 1 -21.80 -7.07 -21.95
N GLU A 2 -21.99 -7.21 -20.64
CA GLU A 2 -22.35 -6.09 -19.76
C GLU A 2 -21.07 -5.31 -19.44
N PHE A 3 -20.86 -4.15 -20.08
CA PHE A 3 -19.71 -3.31 -19.79
C PHE A 3 -20.00 -2.52 -18.51
N LYS A 4 -19.43 -2.96 -17.38
CA LYS A 4 -19.54 -2.23 -16.08
C LYS A 4 -18.99 -0.79 -16.17
N SER A 5 -18.00 -0.56 -17.02
CA SER A 5 -17.41 0.75 -17.27
C SER A 5 -17.69 1.23 -18.69
N ARG A 6 -17.98 2.52 -18.84
CA ARG A 6 -18.12 3.19 -20.15
C ARG A 6 -16.77 3.49 -20.81
N LEU A 7 -15.66 3.31 -20.09
CA LEU A 7 -14.31 3.66 -20.51
C LEU A 7 -13.50 2.42 -20.95
N ILE A 8 -12.50 2.64 -21.81
CA ILE A 8 -11.57 1.59 -22.24
C ILE A 8 -10.55 1.35 -21.12
N GLY A 9 -10.36 0.08 -20.75
CA GLY A 9 -9.40 -0.33 -19.72
C GLY A 9 -10.04 -0.70 -18.39
N SER A 10 -9.20 -1.06 -17.42
CA SER A 10 -9.60 -1.35 -16.04
C SER A 10 -9.57 -0.08 -15.19
N TYR A 11 -10.37 -0.04 -14.13
CA TYR A 11 -10.28 1.04 -13.15
C TYR A 11 -8.95 1.00 -12.39
N PRO A 12 -8.44 2.16 -11.96
CA PRO A 12 -7.19 2.22 -11.20
C PRO A 12 -7.35 1.58 -9.82
N VAL A 13 -6.28 0.93 -9.37
CA VAL A 13 -6.24 0.27 -8.05
C VAL A 13 -5.35 1.06 -7.10
N ILE A 14 -5.75 1.15 -5.84
CA ILE A 14 -4.95 1.76 -4.77
C ILE A 14 -4.16 0.68 -4.04
N GLY A 15 -2.85 0.81 -4.01
CA GLY A 15 -1.93 -0.04 -3.25
C GLY A 15 -1.49 0.61 -1.94
N ILE A 16 -1.61 -0.09 -0.82
CA ILE A 16 -1.17 0.37 0.49
C ILE A 16 0.13 -0.33 0.90
N ARG A 17 1.14 0.48 1.23
CA ARG A 17 2.51 0.08 1.55
C ARG A 17 2.77 0.31 3.05
N PRO A 18 2.55 -0.68 3.94
CA PRO A 18 2.87 -0.56 5.35
C PRO A 18 4.40 -0.61 5.56
N THR A 19 5.06 0.53 5.76
CA THR A 19 6.51 0.55 6.00
C THR A 19 6.82 0.47 7.50
N ILE A 20 7.90 -0.22 7.84
CA ILE A 20 8.27 -0.52 9.23
C ILE A 20 9.78 -0.37 9.45
N ASP A 21 10.20 -0.19 10.70
CA ASP A 21 11.60 -0.31 11.07
C ASP A 21 12.10 -1.74 10.80
N GLY A 22 13.16 -1.87 10.00
CA GLY A 22 13.73 -3.17 9.63
C GLY A 22 14.58 -3.85 10.72
N ARG A 23 14.79 -3.24 11.90
CA ARG A 23 15.61 -3.80 12.97
C ARG A 23 14.92 -4.96 13.67
N ARG A 24 15.47 -6.16 13.46
CA ARG A 24 15.15 -7.38 14.21
C ARG A 24 16.21 -7.64 15.27
N GLY A 25 15.93 -8.52 16.24
CA GLY A 25 16.93 -9.01 17.20
C GLY A 25 16.52 -8.82 18.66
N LYS A 26 17.50 -8.62 19.57
CA LYS A 26 17.27 -8.61 21.03
C LYS A 26 16.22 -7.57 21.47
N LEU A 27 16.23 -6.38 20.86
CA LEU A 27 15.29 -5.31 21.15
C LEU A 27 13.91 -5.49 20.50
N LYS A 28 13.77 -6.45 19.58
CA LYS A 28 12.51 -6.80 18.92
C LYS A 28 11.72 -5.60 18.36
N VAL A 29 12.42 -4.59 17.83
CA VAL A 29 11.83 -3.31 17.41
C VAL A 29 10.76 -3.56 16.36
N ARG A 30 11.10 -4.25 15.27
CA ARG A 30 10.16 -4.59 14.21
C ARG A 30 8.99 -5.41 14.74
N GLU A 31 9.28 -6.48 15.48
CA GLU A 31 8.28 -7.42 16.00
C GLU A 31 7.24 -6.71 16.88
N SER A 32 7.65 -5.69 17.64
CA SER A 32 6.76 -4.88 18.47
C SER A 32 5.81 -3.96 17.66
N LEU A 33 6.11 -3.72 16.38
CA LEU A 33 5.40 -2.75 15.52
C LEU A 33 4.62 -3.41 14.37
N GLU A 34 4.81 -4.71 14.11
CA GLU A 34 4.19 -5.44 12.98
C GLU A 34 2.67 -5.29 12.97
N GLU A 35 2.02 -5.57 14.10
CA GLU A 35 0.57 -5.52 14.21
C GLU A 35 0.04 -4.10 14.04
N GLN A 36 0.65 -3.11 14.71
CA GLN A 36 0.24 -1.71 14.61
C GLN A 36 0.39 -1.19 13.18
N THR A 37 1.52 -1.48 12.52
CA THR A 37 1.81 -1.03 11.15
C THR A 37 0.81 -1.64 10.17
N MET A 38 0.53 -2.94 10.29
CA MET A 38 -0.44 -3.60 9.40
C MET A 38 -1.88 -3.15 9.70
N ASN A 39 -2.22 -2.86 10.94
CA ASN A 39 -3.53 -2.32 11.30
C ASN A 39 -3.74 -0.89 10.78
N MET A 40 -2.69 -0.07 10.70
CA MET A 40 -2.74 1.23 10.02
C MET A 40 -3.08 1.08 8.53
N ALA A 41 -2.48 0.09 7.85
CA ALA A 41 -2.81 -0.21 6.46
C ALA A 41 -4.25 -0.71 6.27
N LYS A 42 -4.73 -1.58 7.17
CA LYS A 42 -6.13 -2.03 7.17
C LYS A 42 -7.12 -0.89 7.44
N ALA A 43 -6.80 0.02 8.35
CA ALA A 43 -7.61 1.19 8.64
C ALA A 43 -7.69 2.15 7.45
N ALA A 44 -6.56 2.42 6.80
CA ALA A 44 -6.51 3.19 5.56
C ALA A 44 -7.33 2.54 4.44
N LYS A 45 -7.18 1.21 4.25
CA LYS A 45 -7.99 0.45 3.28
C LYS A 45 -9.49 0.62 3.55
N LYS A 46 -9.92 0.39 4.79
CA LYS A 46 -11.32 0.53 5.19
C LYS A 46 -11.85 1.94 4.90
N LEU A 47 -11.12 2.97 5.34
CA LEU A 47 -11.51 4.37 5.13
C LEU A 47 -11.70 4.69 3.64
N ILE A 48 -10.76 4.25 2.80
CA ILE A 48 -10.81 4.48 1.35
C ILE A 48 -11.99 3.73 0.72
N GLU A 49 -12.16 2.43 1.01
CA GLU A 49 -13.26 1.64 0.48
C GLU A 49 -14.65 2.11 0.95
N GLU A 50 -14.74 2.77 2.11
CA GLU A 50 -15.98 3.34 2.63
C GLU A 50 -16.37 4.65 1.93
N ASN A 51 -15.39 5.48 1.55
CA ASN A 51 -15.62 6.86 1.10
C ASN A 51 -15.35 7.12 -0.38
N VAL A 52 -14.59 6.26 -1.07
CA VAL A 52 -14.22 6.44 -2.47
C VAL A 52 -14.94 5.41 -3.35
N ARG A 53 -15.49 5.89 -4.46
CA ARG A 53 -16.18 5.07 -5.47
C ARG A 53 -15.59 5.34 -6.84
N TYR A 54 -15.65 4.33 -7.71
CA TYR A 54 -15.46 4.52 -9.13
C TYR A 54 -16.64 5.29 -9.74
N SER A 55 -16.48 5.71 -10.98
CA SER A 55 -17.51 6.49 -11.69
C SER A 55 -18.82 5.74 -11.91
N ASP A 56 -18.83 4.41 -11.78
CA ASP A 56 -20.03 3.57 -11.84
C ASP A 56 -20.69 3.33 -10.46
N GLY A 57 -20.11 3.87 -9.39
CA GLY A 57 -20.61 3.71 -8.03
C GLY A 57 -20.07 2.48 -7.30
N GLU A 58 -19.24 1.64 -7.91
CA GLU A 58 -18.58 0.54 -7.21
C GLU A 58 -17.50 1.06 -6.24
N LYS A 59 -17.22 0.31 -5.17
CA LYS A 59 -16.12 0.62 -4.26
C LYS A 59 -14.79 0.52 -5.00
N VAL A 60 -13.90 1.48 -4.75
CA VAL A 60 -12.53 1.41 -5.28
C VAL A 60 -11.85 0.14 -4.78
N LYS A 61 -11.10 -0.55 -5.65
CA LYS A 61 -10.29 -1.71 -5.26
C LYS A 61 -9.05 -1.21 -4.51
N VAL A 62 -8.86 -1.72 -3.30
CA VAL A 62 -7.68 -1.42 -2.47
C VAL A 62 -6.95 -2.69 -2.10
N ILE A 63 -5.63 -2.71 -2.31
CA ILE A 63 -4.76 -3.86 -2.06
C ILE A 63 -3.68 -3.45 -1.07
N ILE A 64 -3.33 -4.34 -0.16
CA ILE A 64 -2.25 -4.13 0.81
C ILE A 64 -1.07 -5.01 0.39
N ALA A 65 0.17 -4.55 0.59
CA ALA A 65 1.36 -5.39 0.49
C ALA A 65 1.23 -6.65 1.37
N ASP A 66 1.81 -7.78 0.97
CA ASP A 66 1.69 -9.04 1.72
C ASP A 66 2.40 -9.00 3.07
N THR A 67 3.42 -8.16 3.19
CA THR A 67 4.23 -8.00 4.39
C THR A 67 4.46 -6.51 4.67
N THR A 68 4.89 -6.20 5.90
CA THR A 68 5.46 -4.89 6.21
C THR A 68 6.79 -4.70 5.49
N ILE A 69 7.10 -3.47 5.09
CA ILE A 69 8.24 -3.12 4.25
C ILE A 69 9.29 -2.42 5.11
N GLY A 70 10.30 -3.17 5.53
CA GLY A 70 11.44 -2.64 6.27
C GLY A 70 12.75 -2.63 5.49
N ARG A 71 12.84 -3.36 4.36
CA ARG A 71 14.02 -3.39 3.49
C ARG A 71 13.65 -3.48 2.01
N VAL A 72 14.63 -3.26 1.14
CA VAL A 72 14.47 -3.23 -0.33
C VAL A 72 13.84 -4.50 -0.92
N ALA A 73 14.11 -5.69 -0.36
CA ALA A 73 13.51 -6.94 -0.84
C ALA A 73 11.98 -6.94 -0.68
N GLU A 74 11.47 -6.41 0.43
CA GLU A 74 10.03 -6.31 0.71
C GLU A 74 9.39 -5.22 -0.15
N ALA A 75 10.11 -4.11 -0.37
CA ALA A 75 9.67 -3.06 -1.29
C ALA A 75 9.53 -3.57 -2.73
N ALA A 76 10.49 -4.38 -3.20
CA ALA A 76 10.47 -5.01 -4.51
C ALA A 76 9.34 -6.04 -4.64
N ALA A 77 9.12 -6.88 -3.62
CA ALA A 77 8.00 -7.83 -3.60
C ALA A 77 6.65 -7.11 -3.65
N CYS A 78 6.50 -6.01 -2.90
CA CYS A 78 5.32 -5.15 -2.96
C CYS A 78 5.11 -4.56 -4.35
N ALA A 79 6.17 -4.05 -4.98
CA ALA A 79 6.09 -3.46 -6.32
C ALA A 79 5.69 -4.52 -7.37
N ASP A 80 6.22 -5.73 -7.29
CA ASP A 80 5.87 -6.81 -8.21
C ASP A 80 4.41 -7.23 -8.07
N LYS A 81 3.90 -7.38 -6.84
CA LYS A 81 2.48 -7.60 -6.59
C LYS A 81 1.63 -6.48 -7.20
N PHE A 82 1.99 -5.23 -6.93
CA PHE A 82 1.23 -4.06 -7.37
C PHE A 82 1.17 -3.95 -8.89
N ARG A 83 2.28 -4.27 -9.58
CA ARG A 83 2.34 -4.34 -11.04
C ARG A 83 1.37 -5.38 -11.60
N HIS A 84 1.31 -6.59 -11.02
CA HIS A 84 0.39 -7.63 -11.47
C HIS A 84 -1.08 -7.31 -11.17
N GLU A 85 -1.34 -6.55 -10.11
CA GLU A 85 -2.68 -6.19 -9.67
C GLU A 85 -3.25 -4.92 -10.31
N GLY A 86 -2.46 -4.21 -11.14
CA GLY A 86 -2.87 -2.98 -11.81
C GLY A 86 -2.97 -1.77 -10.88
N VAL A 87 -2.02 -1.64 -9.94
CA VAL A 87 -1.95 -0.48 -9.03
C VAL A 87 -1.36 0.73 -9.74
N ASP A 88 -2.13 1.82 -9.76
CA ASP A 88 -1.71 3.12 -10.31
C ASP A 88 -1.44 4.16 -9.21
N ILE A 89 -1.95 3.92 -8.00
CA ILE A 89 -1.95 4.86 -6.88
C ILE A 89 -1.37 4.16 -5.65
N THR A 90 -0.40 4.77 -4.97
CA THR A 90 0.18 4.21 -3.76
C THR A 90 0.01 5.11 -2.54
N LEU A 91 -0.35 4.49 -1.41
CA LEU A 91 -0.35 5.12 -0.09
C LEU A 91 0.62 4.36 0.81
N THR A 92 1.73 5.00 1.15
CA THR A 92 2.64 4.49 2.19
C THR A 92 2.14 4.93 3.56
N VAL A 93 2.05 3.99 4.51
CA VAL A 93 1.64 4.27 5.89
C VAL A 93 2.68 3.74 6.86
N THR A 94 2.95 4.47 7.94
CA THR A 94 3.81 3.98 9.00
C THR A 94 3.58 4.67 10.34
N PRO A 95 3.69 3.93 11.46
CA PRO A 95 3.71 4.50 12.80
C PRO A 95 5.13 4.71 13.36
N CYS A 96 6.18 4.53 12.55
CA CYS A 96 7.55 4.48 13.07
C CYS A 96 8.60 4.97 12.06
N TRP A 97 9.84 5.06 12.53
CA TRP A 97 11.00 5.30 11.67
C TRP A 97 11.16 4.17 10.64
N CYS A 98 11.42 4.56 9.39
CA CYS A 98 11.68 3.65 8.28
C CYS A 98 12.94 4.08 7.51
N TYR A 99 13.56 3.16 6.77
CA TYR A 99 14.77 3.44 6.00
C TYR A 99 14.48 4.10 4.64
N GLY A 100 13.85 5.29 4.66
CA GLY A 100 13.61 6.17 3.51
C GLY A 100 13.68 5.50 2.13
N ALA A 101 14.80 5.71 1.42
CA ALA A 101 15.02 5.23 0.06
C ALA A 101 15.00 3.70 -0.11
N GLU A 102 15.31 2.91 0.94
CA GLU A 102 15.20 1.44 0.88
C GLU A 102 13.74 0.97 0.83
N THR A 103 12.81 1.80 1.30
CA THR A 103 11.39 1.44 1.49
C THR A 103 10.43 2.18 0.57
N MET A 104 10.94 3.18 -0.18
CA MET A 104 10.10 4.06 -0.97
C MET A 104 9.49 3.38 -2.20
N ASP A 105 8.43 3.98 -2.73
CA ASP A 105 7.89 3.63 -4.04
C ASP A 105 8.70 4.38 -5.09
N MET A 106 9.43 3.63 -5.90
CA MET A 106 10.38 4.17 -6.89
C MET A 106 9.77 4.35 -8.27
N ASP A 107 8.55 3.87 -8.52
CA ASP A 107 7.92 4.04 -9.84
C ASP A 107 7.58 5.52 -10.04
N PRO A 108 8.15 6.23 -11.04
CA PRO A 108 7.86 7.64 -11.25
C PRO A 108 6.42 7.90 -11.71
N MET A 109 5.72 6.89 -12.21
CA MET A 109 4.37 7.01 -12.79
C MET A 109 3.26 6.83 -11.78
N THR A 110 3.52 6.22 -10.61
CA THR A 110 2.49 6.07 -9.57
C THR A 110 2.14 7.41 -8.94
N ILE A 111 0.84 7.66 -8.74
CA ILE A 111 0.40 8.77 -7.90
C ILE A 111 0.59 8.35 -6.46
N LYS A 112 1.45 9.03 -5.71
CA LYS A 112 1.97 8.54 -4.42
C LYS A 112 1.78 9.51 -3.28
N ALA A 113 1.39 8.98 -2.12
CA ALA A 113 1.27 9.71 -0.85
C ALA A 113 1.93 8.94 0.30
N VAL A 114 2.29 9.66 1.37
CA VAL A 114 2.86 9.10 2.60
C VAL A 114 2.10 9.66 3.81
N TRP A 115 1.61 8.78 4.68
CA TRP A 115 1.01 9.13 5.96
C TRP A 115 1.83 8.56 7.12
N GLY A 116 2.51 9.45 7.85
CA GLY A 116 3.18 9.15 9.12
C GLY A 116 2.28 9.48 10.31
N PHE A 117 2.23 8.58 11.30
CA PHE A 117 1.55 8.80 12.58
C PHE A 117 2.41 9.65 13.53
#